data_AF-A0A962AYV6-F1
#
_entry.id   AF-A0A962AYV6-F1
#
_cell.length_a   1.000
_cell.length_b   1.000
_cell.length_c   1.000
_cell.angle_alpha   90.00
_cell.angle_beta   90.00
_cell.angle_gamma   90.00
#
_symmetry.space_group_name_H-M   'P 1'
#
loop_
_entity.id
_entity.type
_entity.pdbx_description
1 polymer ?
#
loop_
_entity_poly.entity_id
_entity_poly.type
_entity_poly.pdbx_seq_one_letter_code
_entity_poly.pdbx_strand_id
1 'polypeptide(L)'
;MFSQIDSQIVRTWRQYSVEPKLAKLTGRVLRATGPRIAVAGNCQAFGIAYAMKLLDISATVDHFPLVARSRARFDLFVKTLDTYDYVFAHPFLDHFVPGGDSEELAKRLGAKVIPFPAITFAAFHPDFVFLLQDAKGHSALFGPVGPYHSALGLFAYRKGLTVEEANALFHGDVFEALGYYRLWNDALRELLAYTANFDLDISQDVLNWSRRGIFMYSNVHPRPFVLGDLARILFKRAGLKAAPVNMDDLFIHDLARGEIMPVYPEIAKKYGAVGGYTFKLVHHHLSKGVGDFLNLPQYLASCYKIYGGSRTDQLHNPRVESWLADAATSEMLVEMARENRKKGLMPVQ
;
A
#
# COMPACT_ATOMS: atom_id res chain seq x y z
N MET A 1 -11.97 21.07 0.56
CA MET A 1 -11.39 20.45 1.76
C MET A 1 -9.87 20.57 1.66
N PHE A 2 -9.16 20.90 2.74
CA PHE A 2 -7.69 20.85 2.74
C PHE A 2 -7.23 19.39 2.63
N SER A 3 -6.18 19.12 1.85
CA SER A 3 -5.58 17.78 1.84
C SER A 3 -4.84 17.52 3.17
N GLN A 4 -4.52 16.26 3.43
CA GLN A 4 -3.75 15.90 4.64
C GLN A 4 -2.35 16.54 4.63
N ILE A 5 -1.70 16.62 3.47
CA ILE A 5 -0.42 17.32 3.30
C ILE A 5 -0.54 18.83 3.56
N ASP A 6 -1.60 19.50 3.08
CA ASP A 6 -1.81 20.92 3.37
C ASP A 6 -1.97 21.16 4.87
N SER A 7 -2.73 20.29 5.54
CA SER A 7 -2.94 20.34 6.99
C SER A 7 -1.63 20.14 7.76
N GLN A 8 -0.78 19.22 7.28
CA GLN A 8 0.53 18.98 7.85
C GLN A 8 1.47 20.17 7.64
N ILE A 9 1.49 20.80 6.46
CA ILE A 9 2.30 22.01 6.20
C ILE A 9 1.96 23.11 7.22
N VAL A 10 0.68 23.38 7.44
CA VAL A 10 0.23 24.38 8.42
C VAL A 10 0.68 24.01 9.84
N ARG A 11 0.53 22.73 10.22
CA ARG A 11 0.98 22.21 11.52
C ARG A 11 2.48 22.39 11.70
N THR A 12 3.29 22.06 10.70
CA THR A 12 4.74 22.20 10.73
C THR A 12 5.15 23.65 10.99
N TRP A 13 4.57 24.62 10.27
CA TRP A 13 4.90 26.04 10.48
C TRP A 13 4.55 26.52 11.88
N ARG A 14 3.43 26.06 12.45
CA ARG A 14 3.08 26.33 13.85
C ARG A 14 4.13 25.75 14.81
N GLN A 15 4.49 24.49 14.64
CA GLN A 15 5.47 23.79 15.50
C GLN A 15 6.88 24.37 15.37
N TYR A 16 7.28 24.80 14.17
CA TYR A 16 8.62 25.31 13.91
C TYR A 16 8.78 26.77 14.32
N SER A 17 7.83 27.64 13.98
CA SER A 17 7.99 29.10 14.14
C SER A 17 7.31 29.69 15.38
N VAL A 18 6.29 29.02 15.93
CA VAL A 18 5.46 29.56 17.03
C VAL A 18 5.75 28.86 18.35
N GLU A 19 5.74 27.53 18.38
CA GLU A 19 5.89 26.76 19.63
C GLU A 19 7.18 27.04 20.40
N PRO A 20 8.37 27.18 19.78
CA PRO A 20 9.60 27.48 20.52
C PRO A 20 9.57 28.84 21.20
N LYS A 21 8.94 29.84 20.57
CA LYS A 21 8.76 31.18 21.14
C LYS A 21 7.79 31.13 22.32
N LEU A 22 6.67 30.43 22.16
CA LEU A 22 5.69 30.23 23.23
C LEU A 22 6.30 29.49 24.41
N ALA A 23 7.09 28.44 24.16
CA ALA A 23 7.78 27.67 25.19
C ALA A 23 8.76 28.55 25.99
N LYS A 24 9.55 29.39 25.30
CA LYS A 24 10.43 30.37 25.93
C LYS A 24 9.68 31.39 26.79
N LEU A 25 8.52 31.87 26.33
CA LEU A 25 7.69 32.83 27.07
C LEU A 25 6.98 32.21 28.27
N THR A 26 6.58 30.94 28.18
CA THR A 26 5.78 30.25 29.22
C THR A 26 6.62 29.40 30.18
N GLY A 27 7.93 29.27 29.93
CA GLY A 27 8.80 28.35 30.69
C GLY A 27 8.52 26.86 30.41
N ARG A 28 7.70 26.54 29.40
CA ARG A 28 7.35 25.15 29.06
C ARG A 28 8.56 24.43 28.44
N VAL A 29 8.90 23.27 28.98
CA VAL A 29 9.93 22.39 28.39
C VAL A 29 9.39 21.70 27.14
N LEU A 30 10.13 21.80 26.03
CA LEU A 30 9.83 21.06 24.81
C LEU A 30 10.20 19.59 25.00
N ARG A 31 9.26 18.69 24.68
CA ARG A 31 9.48 17.24 24.81
C ARG A 31 10.41 16.67 23.74
N ALA A 32 10.45 17.30 22.58
CA ALA A 32 11.32 16.90 21.48
C ALA A 32 12.57 17.79 21.47
N THR A 33 13.72 17.17 21.67
CA THR A 33 15.05 17.82 21.70
C THR A 33 16.00 17.22 20.68
N GLY A 34 15.60 16.15 19.98
CA GLY A 34 16.37 15.47 18.96
C GLY A 34 16.15 16.06 17.56
N PRO A 35 16.57 15.33 16.52
CA PRO A 35 16.49 15.80 15.14
C PRO A 35 15.05 15.99 14.67
N ARG A 36 14.86 16.86 13.67
CA ARG A 36 13.61 17.02 12.94
C ARG A 36 13.66 16.17 11.69
N ILE A 37 12.74 15.22 11.58
CA ILE A 37 12.64 14.24 10.50
C ILE A 37 11.31 14.41 9.77
N ALA A 38 11.36 14.61 8.47
CA ALA A 38 10.20 14.54 7.59
C ALA A 38 10.19 13.20 6.85
N VAL A 39 9.02 12.57 6.76
CA VAL A 39 8.80 11.37 5.93
C VAL A 39 7.66 11.64 4.97
N ALA A 40 7.97 11.77 3.68
CA ALA A 40 7.02 12.05 2.62
C ALA A 40 6.81 10.83 1.73
N GLY A 41 5.57 10.42 1.49
CA GLY A 41 5.29 9.27 0.65
C GLY A 41 3.83 8.85 0.66
N ASN A 42 3.56 7.69 0.08
CA ASN A 42 2.21 7.12 0.00
C ASN A 42 1.75 6.61 1.38
N CYS A 43 0.73 5.75 1.39
CA CYS A 43 0.19 5.11 2.59
C CYS A 43 1.24 4.46 3.53
N GLN A 44 2.39 4.01 3.01
CA GLN A 44 3.45 3.38 3.83
C GLN A 44 4.25 4.38 4.67
N ALA A 45 4.31 5.65 4.26
CA ALA A 45 5.14 6.66 4.89
C ALA A 45 4.75 6.93 6.35
N PHE A 46 3.48 6.73 6.73
CA PHE A 46 3.07 6.80 8.13
C PHE A 46 3.77 5.73 8.99
N GLY A 47 3.80 4.47 8.53
CA GLY A 47 4.42 3.39 9.30
C GLY A 47 5.93 3.60 9.46
N ILE A 48 6.60 4.14 8.44
CA ILE A 48 8.01 4.54 8.52
C ILE A 48 8.20 5.69 9.52
N ALA A 49 7.41 6.76 9.43
CA ALA A 49 7.48 7.90 10.36
C ALA A 49 7.24 7.46 11.81
N TYR A 50 6.26 6.58 12.01
CA TYR A 50 5.94 6.04 13.33
C TYR A 50 7.11 5.21 13.88
N ALA A 51 7.67 4.30 13.07
CA ALA A 51 8.84 3.52 13.45
C ALA A 51 10.04 4.41 13.78
N MET A 52 10.31 5.44 12.98
CA MET A 52 11.38 6.41 13.23
C MET A 52 11.18 7.15 14.56
N LYS A 53 9.94 7.50 14.92
CA LYS A 53 9.64 8.09 16.22
C LYS A 53 9.89 7.14 17.40
N LEU A 54 9.71 5.84 17.21
CA LEU A 54 10.08 4.83 18.21
C LEU A 54 11.59 4.63 18.31
N LEU A 55 12.31 4.74 17.18
CA LEU A 55 13.78 4.64 17.15
C LEU A 55 14.45 5.82 17.85
N ASP A 56 13.83 7.01 17.84
CA ASP A 56 14.28 8.15 18.63
C ASP A 56 13.07 8.95 19.16
N ILE A 57 12.73 8.69 20.43
CA ILE A 57 11.62 9.37 21.09
C ILE A 57 11.88 10.87 21.30
N SER A 58 13.14 11.33 21.21
CA SER A 58 13.49 12.74 21.30
C SER A 58 13.30 13.48 19.97
N ALA A 59 13.30 12.77 18.83
CA ALA A 59 13.13 13.35 17.51
C ALA A 59 11.72 13.94 17.30
N THR A 60 11.61 15.00 16.51
CA THR A 60 10.33 15.44 15.94
C THR A 60 10.17 14.73 14.60
N VAL A 61 9.18 13.86 14.48
CA VAL A 61 8.92 13.13 13.23
C VAL A 61 7.55 13.51 12.69
N ASP A 62 7.52 14.00 11.46
CA ASP A 62 6.30 14.39 10.76
C ASP A 62 6.12 13.59 9.47
N HIS A 63 4.89 13.14 9.24
CA HIS A 63 4.48 12.41 8.03
C HIS A 63 3.78 13.35 7.05
N PHE A 64 4.23 13.37 5.80
CA PHE A 64 3.65 14.13 4.70
C PHE A 64 3.00 13.16 3.69
N PRO A 65 1.67 12.93 3.78
CA PRO A 65 0.97 11.97 2.92
C PRO A 65 0.84 12.49 1.48
N LEU A 66 1.48 11.79 0.56
CA LEU A 66 1.41 11.98 -0.89
C LEU A 66 0.42 10.98 -1.50
N VAL A 67 -0.84 11.07 -1.08
CA VAL A 67 -1.94 10.18 -1.53
C VAL A 67 -3.05 10.93 -2.25
N ALA A 68 -3.09 12.26 -2.10
CA ALA A 68 -4.05 13.12 -2.75
C ALA A 68 -3.37 14.44 -3.14
N ARG A 69 -3.90 15.10 -4.18
CA ARG A 69 -3.37 16.37 -4.67
C ARG A 69 -3.42 17.47 -3.61
N SER A 70 -2.26 18.06 -3.34
CA SER A 70 -2.09 19.23 -2.48
C SER A 70 -2.59 20.51 -3.14
N ARG A 71 -3.05 21.46 -2.32
CA ARG A 71 -3.30 22.85 -2.73
C ARG A 71 -2.04 23.71 -2.62
N ALA A 72 -1.13 23.36 -1.71
CA ALA A 72 0.16 24.02 -1.60
C ALA A 72 0.98 23.81 -2.88
N ARG A 73 1.64 24.88 -3.34
CA ARG A 73 2.60 24.78 -4.44
C ARG A 73 3.91 24.16 -3.95
N PHE A 74 4.63 23.57 -4.88
CA PHE A 74 5.92 22.92 -4.62
C PHE A 74 6.93 23.82 -3.87
N ASP A 75 7.01 25.11 -4.17
CA ASP A 75 7.88 26.05 -3.45
C ASP A 75 7.60 26.10 -1.94
N LEU A 76 6.32 26.10 -1.55
CA LEU A 76 5.95 26.09 -0.14
C LEU A 76 6.31 24.76 0.49
N PHE A 77 6.09 23.65 -0.23
CA PHE A 77 6.44 22.32 0.26
C PHE A 77 7.95 22.18 0.49
N VAL A 78 8.78 22.59 -0.47
CA VAL A 78 10.25 22.63 -0.34
C VAL A 78 10.66 23.50 0.84
N LYS A 79 10.11 24.72 0.97
CA LYS A 79 10.41 25.61 2.10
C LYS A 79 10.01 25.00 3.44
N THR A 80 8.90 24.27 3.49
CA THR A 80 8.48 23.53 4.69
C THR A 80 9.46 22.41 5.02
N LEU A 81 9.84 21.60 4.04
CA LEU A 81 10.76 20.48 4.23
C LEU A 81 12.18 20.92 4.59
N ASP A 82 12.61 22.10 4.14
CA ASP A 82 13.92 22.67 4.50
C ASP A 82 14.07 22.97 6.00
N THR A 83 12.95 23.06 6.75
CA THR A 83 12.94 23.21 8.22
C THR A 83 13.28 21.92 8.99
N TYR A 84 13.51 20.82 8.28
CA TYR A 84 13.90 19.53 8.83
C TYR A 84 15.39 19.25 8.57
N ASP A 85 15.97 18.44 9.44
CA ASP A 85 17.36 18.00 9.34
C ASP A 85 17.49 16.84 8.33
N TYR A 86 16.47 15.98 8.28
CA TYR A 86 16.39 14.82 7.39
C TYR A 86 15.03 14.77 6.70
N VAL A 87 15.03 14.50 5.39
CA VAL A 87 13.82 14.36 4.58
C VAL A 87 13.85 13.00 3.89
N PHE A 88 13.13 12.01 4.42
CA PHE A 88 12.93 10.73 3.75
C PHE A 88 11.77 10.86 2.76
N ALA A 89 11.97 10.51 1.50
CA ALA A 89 10.93 10.64 0.49
C ALA A 89 10.82 9.40 -0.42
N HIS A 90 9.59 8.94 -0.67
CA HIS A 90 9.32 8.09 -1.83
C HIS A 90 9.54 8.86 -3.13
N PRO A 91 9.79 8.17 -4.26
CA PRO A 91 9.53 8.76 -5.57
C PRO A 91 8.06 9.18 -5.68
N PHE A 92 7.81 10.37 -6.21
CA PHE A 92 6.47 10.87 -6.46
C PHE A 92 6.46 11.80 -7.68
N LEU A 93 5.29 11.95 -8.29
CA LEU A 93 5.07 12.79 -9.46
C LEU A 93 4.42 14.15 -9.09
N ASP A 94 4.50 15.10 -10.00
CA ASP A 94 4.03 16.49 -9.85
C ASP A 94 2.52 16.66 -9.58
N HIS A 95 1.72 15.63 -9.84
CA HIS A 95 0.28 15.68 -9.58
C HIS A 95 -0.07 15.66 -8.08
N PHE A 96 0.80 15.13 -7.22
CA PHE A 96 0.60 15.16 -5.77
C PHE A 96 0.91 16.54 -5.18
N VAL A 97 1.99 17.19 -5.64
CA VAL A 97 2.38 18.54 -5.22
C VAL A 97 2.63 19.40 -6.46
N PRO A 98 1.68 20.28 -6.82
CA PRO A 98 1.77 21.04 -8.07
C PRO A 98 3.08 21.85 -8.19
N GLY A 99 3.82 21.59 -9.26
CA GLY A 99 5.03 22.33 -9.64
C GLY A 99 6.35 21.64 -9.32
N GLY A 100 6.36 20.36 -8.91
CA GLY A 100 7.60 19.59 -8.80
C GLY A 100 7.38 18.16 -8.33
N ASP A 101 8.37 17.31 -8.56
CA ASP A 101 8.39 15.89 -8.25
C ASP A 101 9.51 15.56 -7.22
N SER A 102 9.74 14.28 -6.97
CA SER A 102 10.79 13.83 -6.05
C SER A 102 12.21 14.17 -6.53
N GLU A 103 12.46 14.20 -7.84
CA GLU A 103 13.79 14.52 -8.38
C GLU A 103 14.10 16.01 -8.18
N GLU A 104 13.14 16.88 -8.49
CA GLU A 104 13.25 18.31 -8.23
C GLU A 104 13.37 18.61 -6.74
N LEU A 105 12.70 17.83 -5.88
CA LEU A 105 12.85 17.95 -4.42
C LEU A 105 14.29 17.66 -4.00
N ALA A 106 14.87 16.56 -4.50
CA ALA A 106 16.25 16.18 -4.24
C ALA A 106 17.25 17.23 -4.77
N LYS A 107 17.01 17.81 -5.95
CA LYS A 107 17.84 18.90 -6.49
C LYS A 107 17.83 20.14 -5.60
N ARG A 108 16.66 20.51 -5.06
CA ARG A 108 16.51 21.75 -4.27
C ARG A 108 16.99 21.63 -2.81
N LEU A 109 16.85 20.46 -2.20
CA LEU A 109 17.23 20.23 -0.81
C LEU A 109 18.55 19.46 -0.64
N GLY A 110 19.11 18.94 -1.75
CA GLY A 110 20.40 18.27 -1.79
C GLY A 110 20.47 17.07 -0.86
N ALA A 111 21.58 16.97 -0.11
CA ALA A 111 21.88 15.84 0.76
C ALA A 111 20.88 15.61 1.92
N LYS A 112 19.98 16.56 2.21
CA LYS A 112 18.91 16.36 3.19
C LYS A 112 17.89 15.31 2.75
N VAL A 113 17.74 15.11 1.43
CA VAL A 113 16.74 14.19 0.87
C VAL A 113 17.34 12.79 0.77
N ILE A 114 16.71 11.86 1.46
CA ILE A 114 17.06 10.44 1.47
C ILE A 114 15.92 9.69 0.77
N PRO A 115 16.07 9.35 -0.53
CA PRO A 115 15.05 8.61 -1.24
C PRO A 115 14.94 7.19 -0.65
N PHE A 116 13.72 6.66 -0.61
CA PHE A 116 13.48 5.28 -0.16
C PHE A 116 12.34 4.60 -0.95
N PRO A 117 12.38 3.26 -1.08
CA PRO A 117 11.39 2.53 -1.85
C PRO A 117 10.07 2.34 -1.08
N ALA A 118 8.96 2.36 -1.81
CA ALA A 118 7.74 1.69 -1.35
C ALA A 118 7.90 0.18 -1.48
N ILE A 119 7.49 -0.59 -0.47
CA ILE A 119 7.55 -2.06 -0.53
C ILE A 119 6.31 -2.59 -1.24
N THR A 120 6.54 -3.34 -2.32
CA THR A 120 5.50 -4.07 -3.05
C THR A 120 5.89 -5.53 -3.16
N PHE A 121 4.91 -6.44 -3.08
CA PHE A 121 5.16 -7.88 -3.20
C PHE A 121 3.89 -8.60 -3.66
N ALA A 122 3.88 -9.01 -4.93
CA ALA A 122 2.69 -9.53 -5.60
C ALA A 122 2.39 -11.01 -5.31
N ALA A 123 3.37 -11.79 -4.85
CA ALA A 123 3.24 -13.26 -4.79
C ALA A 123 2.12 -13.77 -3.86
N PHE A 124 1.74 -12.98 -2.86
CA PHE A 124 0.63 -13.32 -1.96
C PHE A 124 -0.75 -12.99 -2.53
N HIS A 125 -0.83 -12.06 -3.49
CA HIS A 125 -2.08 -11.53 -4.02
C HIS A 125 -2.06 -11.56 -5.57
N PRO A 126 -1.85 -12.73 -6.19
CA PRO A 126 -1.76 -12.84 -7.65
C PRO A 126 -3.01 -12.33 -8.36
N ASP A 127 -4.17 -12.44 -7.73
CA ASP A 127 -5.45 -11.99 -8.28
C ASP A 127 -5.71 -10.48 -8.17
N PHE A 128 -4.86 -9.75 -7.43
CA PHE A 128 -4.98 -8.32 -7.25
C PHE A 128 -4.71 -7.59 -8.57
N VAL A 129 -5.63 -6.69 -8.94
CA VAL A 129 -5.44 -5.72 -10.04
C VAL A 129 -5.96 -4.34 -9.67
N PHE A 130 -5.36 -3.33 -10.30
CA PHE A 130 -5.93 -1.97 -10.37
C PHE A 130 -6.67 -1.79 -11.69
N LEU A 131 -7.77 -1.03 -11.64
CA LEU A 131 -8.50 -0.55 -12.83
C LEU A 131 -8.25 0.94 -12.97
N LEU A 132 -7.21 1.29 -13.73
CA LEU A 132 -6.76 2.66 -13.90
C LEU A 132 -7.66 3.38 -14.93
N GLN A 133 -8.18 4.55 -14.56
CA GLN A 133 -9.11 5.34 -15.38
C GLN A 133 -8.40 6.28 -16.36
N ASP A 134 -7.08 6.45 -16.23
CA ASP A 134 -6.28 7.22 -17.15
C ASP A 134 -4.95 6.52 -17.45
N ALA A 135 -4.39 6.79 -18.62
CA ALA A 135 -3.15 6.19 -19.09
C ALA A 135 -1.92 6.56 -18.24
N LYS A 136 -2.02 7.61 -17.40
CA LYS A 136 -0.97 8.03 -16.48
C LYS A 136 -1.09 7.35 -15.11
N GLY A 137 -2.14 6.56 -14.88
CA GLY A 137 -2.40 5.86 -13.62
C GLY A 137 -2.77 6.77 -12.45
N HIS A 138 -3.24 8.00 -12.69
CA HIS A 138 -3.52 8.96 -11.62
C HIS A 138 -4.85 8.73 -10.91
N SER A 139 -5.82 8.11 -11.59
CA SER A 139 -7.10 7.72 -11.01
C SER A 139 -7.34 6.23 -11.19
N ALA A 140 -7.87 5.59 -10.14
CA ALA A 140 -8.34 4.22 -10.17
C ALA A 140 -9.86 4.19 -9.97
N LEU A 141 -10.54 3.23 -10.57
CA LEU A 141 -11.90 2.89 -10.18
C LEU A 141 -11.86 2.33 -8.75
N PHE A 142 -12.74 2.83 -7.89
CA PHE A 142 -12.86 2.33 -6.52
C PHE A 142 -13.92 1.24 -6.46
N GLY A 143 -13.50 0.06 -6.00
CA GLY A 143 -14.31 -1.08 -5.65
C GLY A 143 -14.78 -1.05 -4.18
N PRO A 144 -15.33 -2.17 -3.66
CA PRO A 144 -15.65 -2.28 -2.24
C PRO A 144 -14.38 -2.21 -1.37
N VAL A 145 -13.25 -2.74 -1.85
CA VAL A 145 -11.98 -2.80 -1.09
C VAL A 145 -11.04 -1.71 -1.59
N GLY A 146 -11.50 -0.46 -1.56
CA GLY A 146 -10.75 0.68 -2.09
C GLY A 146 -10.46 0.52 -3.59
N PRO A 147 -9.25 0.83 -4.08
CA PRO A 147 -8.90 0.68 -5.49
C PRO A 147 -8.60 -0.78 -5.92
N TYR A 148 -8.83 -1.76 -5.03
CA TYR A 148 -8.39 -3.14 -5.24
C TYR A 148 -9.48 -3.99 -5.88
N HIS A 149 -9.15 -4.59 -7.01
CA HIS A 149 -10.04 -5.45 -7.78
C HIS A 149 -9.45 -6.85 -7.95
N SER A 150 -10.34 -7.81 -8.19
CA SER A 150 -10.00 -9.18 -8.54
C SER A 150 -9.92 -9.33 -10.06
N ALA A 151 -8.83 -9.91 -10.56
CA ALA A 151 -8.67 -10.23 -11.97
C ALA A 151 -9.70 -11.28 -12.42
N LEU A 152 -9.87 -12.35 -11.64
CA LEU A 152 -10.89 -13.38 -11.89
C LEU A 152 -12.31 -12.79 -11.85
N GLY A 153 -12.61 -11.95 -10.86
CA GLY A 153 -13.91 -11.30 -10.73
C GLY A 153 -14.22 -10.34 -11.89
N LEU A 154 -13.22 -9.58 -12.36
CA LEU A 154 -13.37 -8.73 -13.54
C LEU A 154 -13.56 -9.56 -14.81
N PHE A 155 -12.74 -10.60 -15.01
CA PHE A 155 -12.85 -11.51 -16.14
C PHE A 155 -14.25 -12.13 -16.21
N ALA A 156 -14.73 -12.69 -15.10
CA ALA A 156 -16.03 -13.34 -15.02
C ALA A 156 -17.17 -12.37 -15.37
N TYR A 157 -17.13 -11.15 -14.85
CA TYR A 157 -18.09 -10.10 -15.19
C TYR A 157 -18.05 -9.78 -16.69
N ARG A 158 -16.86 -9.57 -17.26
CA ARG A 158 -16.65 -9.23 -18.67
C ARG A 158 -17.08 -10.34 -19.63
N LYS A 159 -17.04 -11.61 -19.19
CA LYS A 159 -17.54 -12.76 -19.95
C LYS A 159 -19.03 -13.08 -19.69
N GLY A 160 -19.71 -12.30 -18.85
CA GLY A 160 -21.12 -12.48 -18.55
C GLY A 160 -21.43 -13.68 -17.64
N LEU A 161 -20.46 -14.14 -16.85
CA LEU A 161 -20.66 -15.20 -15.85
C LEU A 161 -21.43 -14.69 -14.65
N THR A 162 -22.23 -15.54 -14.00
CA THR A 162 -22.94 -15.17 -12.76
C THR A 162 -21.97 -15.01 -11.58
N VAL A 163 -22.43 -14.41 -10.48
CA VAL A 163 -21.60 -14.27 -9.26
C VAL A 163 -21.20 -15.64 -8.70
N GLU A 164 -22.06 -16.65 -8.81
CA GLU A 164 -21.77 -18.02 -8.37
C GLU A 164 -20.72 -18.69 -9.26
N GLU A 165 -20.78 -18.47 -10.58
CA GLU A 165 -19.76 -18.94 -11.51
C GLU A 165 -18.42 -18.23 -11.28
N ALA A 166 -18.44 -16.92 -11.00
CA ALA A 166 -17.26 -16.18 -10.59
C ALA A 166 -16.68 -16.71 -9.28
N ASN A 167 -17.52 -17.03 -8.29
CA ASN A 167 -17.08 -17.62 -7.02
C ASN A 167 -16.39 -18.99 -7.23
N ALA A 168 -16.90 -19.78 -8.17
CA ALA A 168 -16.31 -21.08 -8.54
C ALA A 168 -14.93 -20.98 -9.23
N LEU A 169 -14.50 -19.79 -9.67
CA LEU A 169 -13.13 -19.57 -10.16
C LEU A 169 -12.09 -19.47 -9.03
N PHE A 170 -12.52 -19.24 -7.79
CA PHE A 170 -11.61 -19.13 -6.64
C PHE A 170 -11.34 -20.52 -6.06
N HIS A 171 -10.63 -21.33 -6.82
CA HIS A 171 -10.30 -22.70 -6.47
C HIS A 171 -8.88 -23.05 -6.96
N GLY A 172 -8.26 -24.04 -6.31
CA GLY A 172 -6.85 -24.33 -6.50
C GLY A 172 -6.45 -24.83 -7.90
N ASP A 173 -7.37 -25.45 -8.64
CA ASP A 173 -7.13 -25.86 -10.03
C ASP A 173 -7.01 -24.65 -10.96
N VAL A 174 -7.89 -23.66 -10.82
CA VAL A 174 -7.83 -22.39 -11.57
C VAL A 174 -6.54 -21.64 -11.22
N PHE A 175 -6.17 -21.61 -9.95
CA PHE A 175 -4.93 -20.97 -9.50
C PHE A 175 -3.68 -21.65 -10.08
N GLU A 176 -3.66 -22.98 -10.17
CA GLU A 176 -2.57 -23.71 -10.83
C GLU A 176 -2.53 -23.39 -12.33
N ALA A 177 -3.68 -23.43 -13.01
CA ALA A 177 -3.79 -23.15 -14.45
C ALA A 177 -3.31 -21.73 -14.81
N LEU A 178 -3.59 -20.74 -13.95
CA LEU A 178 -3.14 -19.36 -14.12
C LEU A 178 -1.72 -19.10 -13.56
N GLY A 179 -1.06 -20.11 -12.99
CA GLY A 179 0.28 -19.98 -12.45
C GLY A 179 0.39 -19.16 -11.16
N TYR A 180 -0.72 -18.95 -10.43
CA TYR A 180 -0.78 -18.15 -9.20
C TYR A 180 0.20 -18.63 -8.10
N TYR A 181 0.58 -19.91 -8.12
CA TYR A 181 1.55 -20.48 -7.17
C TYR A 181 3.02 -20.25 -7.54
N ARG A 182 3.32 -19.67 -8.70
CA ARG A 182 4.69 -19.59 -9.25
C ARG A 182 5.30 -18.18 -9.18
N LEU A 183 4.63 -17.24 -8.50
CA LEU A 183 5.03 -15.82 -8.48
C LEU A 183 6.12 -15.46 -7.47
N TRP A 184 6.45 -16.34 -6.51
CA TRP A 184 7.39 -15.99 -5.43
C TRP A 184 8.74 -15.49 -5.92
N ASN A 185 9.39 -16.25 -6.81
CA ASN A 185 10.75 -15.95 -7.25
C ASN A 185 10.81 -14.65 -8.07
N ASP A 186 9.80 -14.41 -8.91
CA ASP A 186 9.75 -13.19 -9.70
C ASP A 186 9.41 -11.97 -8.84
N ALA A 187 8.44 -12.08 -7.92
CA ALA A 187 8.13 -11.01 -6.97
C ALA A 187 9.32 -10.66 -6.05
N LEU A 188 10.08 -11.67 -5.63
CA LEU A 188 11.31 -11.47 -4.85
C LEU A 188 12.38 -10.76 -5.69
N ARG A 189 12.60 -11.21 -6.93
CA ARG A 189 13.58 -10.59 -7.84
C ARG A 189 13.21 -9.13 -8.11
N GLU A 190 11.94 -8.84 -8.38
CA GLU A 190 11.44 -7.49 -8.60
C GLU A 190 11.63 -6.60 -7.37
N LEU A 191 11.26 -7.09 -6.19
CA LEU A 191 11.44 -6.35 -4.94
C LEU A 191 12.92 -6.00 -4.69
N LEU A 192 13.82 -6.99 -4.78
CA LEU A 192 15.26 -6.78 -4.55
C LEU A 192 15.88 -5.86 -5.60
N ALA A 193 15.53 -6.02 -6.87
CA ALA A 193 15.98 -5.13 -7.93
C ALA A 193 15.49 -3.69 -7.71
N TYR A 194 14.24 -3.53 -7.27
CA TYR A 194 13.68 -2.21 -6.99
C TYR A 194 14.36 -1.53 -5.81
N THR A 195 14.57 -2.22 -4.69
CA THR A 195 15.25 -1.62 -3.52
C THR A 195 16.73 -1.35 -3.77
N ALA A 196 17.38 -2.12 -4.63
CA ALA A 196 18.76 -1.87 -5.05
C ALA A 196 18.91 -0.52 -5.77
N ASN A 197 17.88 -0.02 -6.47
CA ASN A 197 17.88 1.33 -7.06
C ASN A 197 17.95 2.46 -5.99
N PHE A 198 17.74 2.11 -4.73
CA PHE A 198 17.90 3.00 -3.58
C PHE A 198 19.12 2.62 -2.74
N ASP A 199 20.06 1.82 -3.25
CA ASP A 199 21.20 1.29 -2.48
C ASP A 199 20.80 0.53 -1.20
N LEU A 200 19.64 -0.11 -1.22
CA LEU A 200 19.15 -0.93 -0.10
C LEU A 200 19.18 -2.41 -0.47
N ASP A 201 20.04 -3.17 0.21
CA ASP A 201 19.98 -4.62 0.24
C ASP A 201 19.10 -5.07 1.41
N ILE A 202 17.91 -5.57 1.08
CA ILE A 202 16.94 -6.10 2.05
C ILE A 202 16.80 -7.62 1.98
N SER A 203 17.75 -8.32 1.33
CA SER A 203 17.65 -9.77 1.08
C SER A 203 17.47 -10.56 2.37
N GLN A 204 18.23 -10.19 3.42
CA GLN A 204 18.13 -10.84 4.73
C GLN A 204 16.83 -10.49 5.44
N ASP A 205 16.33 -9.27 5.29
CA ASP A 205 15.08 -8.81 5.88
C ASP A 205 13.90 -9.57 5.28
N VAL A 206 13.85 -9.74 3.94
CA VAL A 206 12.79 -10.51 3.29
C VAL A 206 12.76 -11.96 3.75
N LEU A 207 13.93 -12.59 3.97
CA LEU A 207 14.00 -13.93 4.57
C LEU A 207 13.42 -13.96 5.98
N ASN A 208 13.73 -12.94 6.80
CA ASN A 208 13.20 -12.83 8.16
C ASN A 208 11.69 -12.57 8.17
N TRP A 209 11.20 -11.71 7.28
CA TRP A 209 9.77 -11.44 7.10
C TRP A 209 9.02 -12.70 6.68
N SER A 210 9.58 -13.48 5.76
CA SER A 210 8.99 -14.72 5.26
C SER A 210 8.84 -15.78 6.36
N ARG A 211 9.79 -15.85 7.30
CA ARG A 211 9.70 -16.74 8.47
C ARG A 211 8.58 -16.34 9.45
N ARG A 212 8.15 -15.08 9.44
CA ARG A 212 6.99 -14.60 10.22
C ARG A 212 5.65 -14.90 9.54
N GLY A 213 5.67 -15.46 8.33
CA GLY A 213 4.49 -15.75 7.51
C GLY A 213 4.18 -14.64 6.51
N ILE A 214 2.89 -14.43 6.24
CA ILE A 214 2.44 -13.38 5.30
C ILE A 214 2.85 -12.01 5.83
N PHE A 215 3.71 -11.29 5.12
CA PHE A 215 4.20 -9.97 5.53
C PHE A 215 3.52 -8.80 4.82
N MET A 216 2.43 -9.05 4.09
CA MET A 216 1.66 -8.06 3.34
C MET A 216 0.14 -8.18 3.62
N TYR A 217 -0.56 -7.06 3.74
CA TYR A 217 -2.03 -6.95 3.77
C TYR A 217 -2.66 -6.83 2.38
N SER A 218 -1.88 -6.37 1.40
CA SER A 218 -2.21 -6.32 -0.03
C SER A 218 -0.88 -6.31 -0.80
N ASN A 219 -0.88 -6.30 -2.14
CA ASN A 219 0.37 -6.19 -2.89
C ASN A 219 1.20 -4.92 -2.59
N VAL A 220 0.58 -3.87 -2.03
CA VAL A 220 1.19 -2.56 -1.76
C VAL A 220 1.15 -2.15 -0.27
N HIS A 221 0.48 -2.92 0.60
CA HIS A 221 0.38 -2.61 2.03
C HIS A 221 1.18 -3.63 2.85
N PRO A 222 2.45 -3.37 3.18
CA PRO A 222 3.24 -4.23 4.06
C PRO A 222 2.73 -4.23 5.50
N ARG A 223 3.03 -5.29 6.25
CA ARG A 223 2.81 -5.33 7.71
C ARG A 223 3.76 -4.38 8.44
N PRO A 224 3.42 -3.90 9.65
CA PRO A 224 4.21 -2.86 10.31
C PRO A 224 5.65 -3.26 10.60
N PHE A 225 5.93 -4.53 10.87
CA PHE A 225 7.30 -4.97 11.10
C PHE A 225 8.21 -4.79 9.87
N VAL A 226 7.67 -4.95 8.66
CA VAL A 226 8.40 -4.68 7.40
C VAL A 226 8.79 -3.21 7.33
N LEU A 227 7.86 -2.32 7.67
CA LEU A 227 8.10 -0.88 7.73
C LEU A 227 9.07 -0.52 8.87
N GLY A 228 9.01 -1.23 9.99
CA GLY A 228 9.94 -1.08 11.11
C GLY A 228 11.38 -1.41 10.73
N ASP A 229 11.58 -2.54 10.07
CA ASP A 229 12.90 -2.96 9.60
C ASP A 229 13.43 -2.00 8.53
N LEU A 230 12.59 -1.60 7.57
CA LEU A 230 12.97 -0.58 6.58
C LEU A 230 13.34 0.76 7.27
N ALA A 231 12.57 1.20 8.26
CA ALA A 231 12.88 2.41 9.01
C ALA A 231 14.22 2.31 9.74
N ARG A 232 14.59 1.15 10.31
CA ARG A 232 15.91 0.93 10.94
C ARG A 232 17.04 1.05 9.92
N ILE A 233 16.88 0.45 8.75
CA ILE A 233 17.86 0.54 7.65
C ILE A 233 18.05 2.00 7.25
N LEU A 234 16.95 2.73 7.04
CA LEU A 234 16.96 4.15 6.69
C LEU A 234 17.58 5.03 7.78
N PHE A 235 17.27 4.77 9.05
CA PHE A 235 17.87 5.48 10.20
C PHE A 235 19.39 5.30 10.23
N LYS A 236 19.85 4.06 10.08
CA LYS A 236 21.29 3.74 10.05
C LYS A 236 21.98 4.41 8.87
N ARG A 237 21.36 4.41 7.69
CA ARG A 237 21.88 5.08 6.49
C ARG A 237 22.04 6.58 6.69
N ALA A 238 21.09 7.21 7.40
CA ALA A 238 21.15 8.63 7.75
C ALA A 238 22.19 8.96 8.84
N GLY A 239 22.92 7.96 9.37
CA GLY A 239 23.85 8.15 10.49
C GLY A 239 23.16 8.39 11.83
N LEU A 240 21.85 8.17 11.91
CA LEU A 240 21.07 8.35 13.13
C LEU A 240 21.22 7.14 14.06
N LYS A 241 21.25 7.40 15.37
CA LYS A 241 21.36 6.36 16.39
C LYS A 241 19.96 5.85 16.75
N ALA A 242 19.70 4.59 16.45
CA ALA A 242 18.48 3.90 16.82
C ALA A 242 18.52 3.43 18.28
N ALA A 243 17.49 3.75 19.06
CA ALA A 243 17.26 3.16 20.38
C ALA A 243 16.88 1.66 20.25
N PRO A 244 17.28 0.82 21.22
CA PRO A 244 16.82 -0.55 21.29
C PRO A 244 15.35 -0.57 21.75
N VAL A 245 14.43 -0.69 20.78
CA VAL A 245 12.99 -0.75 21.03
C VAL A 245 12.40 -2.02 20.43
N ASN A 246 11.58 -2.73 21.20
CA ASN A 246 10.70 -3.76 20.66
C ASN A 246 9.49 -3.07 20.02
N MET A 247 9.47 -2.97 18.70
CA MET A 247 8.40 -2.25 18.02
C MET A 247 7.09 -3.03 17.96
N ASP A 248 7.14 -4.37 18.07
CA ASP A 248 5.92 -5.20 18.01
C ASP A 248 4.93 -4.83 19.14
N ASP A 249 5.43 -4.34 20.29
CA ASP A 249 4.59 -3.92 21.44
C ASP A 249 3.93 -2.55 21.23
N LEU A 250 4.47 -1.72 20.34
CA LEU A 250 4.11 -0.30 20.22
C LEU A 250 3.55 0.05 18.84
N PHE A 251 3.68 -0.82 17.84
CA PHE A 251 3.30 -0.49 16.48
C PHE A 251 1.81 -0.17 16.34
N ILE A 252 1.54 0.94 15.66
CA ILE A 252 0.20 1.22 15.14
C ILE A 252 0.09 0.61 13.75
N HIS A 253 -0.85 -0.31 13.58
CA HIS A 253 -1.15 -0.96 12.32
C HIS A 253 -2.04 -0.07 11.43
N ASP A 254 -1.58 1.12 11.03
CA ASP A 254 -2.43 2.06 10.30
C ASP A 254 -2.89 1.51 8.94
N LEU A 255 -1.99 0.82 8.22
CA LEU A 255 -2.36 0.10 6.99
C LEU A 255 -3.34 -1.05 7.25
N ALA A 256 -3.35 -1.65 8.45
CA ALA A 256 -4.35 -2.68 8.78
C ALA A 256 -5.73 -2.09 9.11
N ARG A 257 -5.83 -0.77 9.32
CA ARG A 257 -7.12 -0.10 9.45
C ARG A 257 -7.73 0.23 8.09
N GLY A 258 -6.90 0.34 7.05
CA GLY A 258 -7.31 0.45 5.66
C GLY A 258 -7.90 -0.83 5.08
N GLU A 259 -8.03 -0.83 3.76
CA GLU A 259 -8.48 -1.96 2.96
C GLU A 259 -7.50 -3.14 3.00
N ILE A 260 -8.03 -4.36 3.13
CA ILE A 260 -7.24 -5.61 3.14
C ILE A 260 -7.85 -6.55 2.11
N MET A 261 -7.02 -6.96 1.15
CA MET A 261 -7.31 -8.05 0.23
C MET A 261 -6.66 -9.30 0.82
N PRO A 262 -7.42 -10.35 1.16
CA PRO A 262 -6.86 -11.48 1.87
C PRO A 262 -5.99 -12.33 0.93
N VAL A 263 -5.07 -13.09 1.53
CA VAL A 263 -4.37 -14.18 0.83
C VAL A 263 -5.28 -15.40 0.83
N TYR A 264 -5.63 -15.90 -0.36
CA TYR A 264 -6.54 -17.04 -0.46
C TYR A 264 -5.95 -18.30 0.19
N PRO A 265 -6.76 -19.15 0.84
CA PRO A 265 -6.30 -20.32 1.58
C PRO A 265 -5.34 -21.23 0.80
N GLU A 266 -5.63 -21.47 -0.48
CA GLU A 266 -4.86 -22.34 -1.34
C GLU A 266 -3.48 -21.76 -1.66
N ILE A 267 -3.40 -20.43 -1.81
CA ILE A 267 -2.14 -19.70 -2.01
C ILE A 267 -1.34 -19.66 -0.70
N ALA A 268 -2.00 -19.30 0.41
CA ALA A 268 -1.36 -19.24 1.72
C ALA A 268 -0.77 -20.60 2.12
N LYS A 269 -1.48 -21.70 1.84
CA LYS A 269 -1.02 -23.07 2.09
C LYS A 269 0.30 -23.37 1.38
N LYS A 270 0.51 -22.90 0.14
CA LYS A 270 1.78 -23.08 -0.59
C LYS A 270 2.95 -22.37 0.09
N TYR A 271 2.69 -21.30 0.82
CA TYR A 271 3.68 -20.53 1.56
C TYR A 271 3.72 -20.86 3.06
N GLY A 272 3.07 -21.94 3.49
CA GLY A 272 3.07 -22.37 4.90
C GLY A 272 2.33 -21.42 5.85
N ALA A 273 1.36 -20.65 5.33
CA ALA A 273 0.58 -19.69 6.09
C ALA A 273 -0.92 -20.01 6.07
N VAL A 274 -1.66 -19.33 6.95
CA VAL A 274 -3.13 -19.37 6.98
C VAL A 274 -3.68 -18.23 6.12
N GLY A 275 -4.54 -18.59 5.17
CA GLY A 275 -5.25 -17.65 4.30
C GLY A 275 -6.73 -17.55 4.68
N GLY A 276 -7.49 -16.81 3.88
CA GLY A 276 -8.95 -16.67 4.03
C GLY A 276 -9.57 -15.90 2.87
N TYR A 277 -10.89 -15.78 2.90
CA TYR A 277 -11.66 -14.97 1.96
C TYR A 277 -12.40 -13.81 2.64
N THR A 278 -11.90 -13.35 3.78
CA THR A 278 -12.43 -12.16 4.47
C THR A 278 -11.75 -10.89 3.95
N PHE A 279 -12.51 -10.09 3.22
CA PHE A 279 -12.11 -8.80 2.69
C PHE A 279 -12.46 -7.71 3.70
N LYS A 280 -11.52 -6.81 3.99
CA LYS A 280 -11.77 -5.66 4.86
C LYS A 280 -12.00 -4.41 4.03
N LEU A 281 -13.12 -3.73 4.26
CA LEU A 281 -13.44 -2.46 3.62
C LEU A 281 -12.66 -1.32 4.26
N VAL A 282 -12.43 -0.25 3.50
CA VAL A 282 -11.82 0.98 4.01
C VAL A 282 -12.66 1.50 5.17
N HIS A 283 -12.07 1.58 6.35
CA HIS A 283 -12.70 2.17 7.53
C HIS A 283 -11.94 3.41 7.96
N HIS A 284 -12.15 4.56 7.31
CA HIS A 284 -11.48 5.77 7.76
C HIS A 284 -12.27 7.08 7.82
N HIS A 285 -12.13 7.67 9.01
CA HIS A 285 -12.43 9.01 9.52
C HIS A 285 -13.85 9.31 10.00
N LEU A 286 -14.89 8.68 9.46
CA LEU A 286 -16.29 9.06 9.79
C LEU A 286 -17.11 7.97 10.49
N SER A 287 -16.61 6.72 10.56
CA SER A 287 -17.34 5.63 11.20
C SER A 287 -16.89 5.46 12.66
N LYS A 288 -17.86 5.37 13.58
CA LYS A 288 -17.65 4.92 14.96
C LYS A 288 -17.63 3.39 15.09
N GLY A 289 -17.88 2.66 14.00
CA GLY A 289 -17.87 1.19 13.95
C GLY A 289 -16.46 0.60 13.86
N VAL A 290 -16.36 -0.71 14.07
CA VAL A 290 -15.08 -1.45 14.13
C VAL A 290 -14.51 -1.87 12.77
N GLY A 291 -15.29 -1.76 11.70
CA GLY A 291 -14.94 -2.34 10.42
C GLY A 291 -16.12 -3.06 9.78
N ASP A 292 -16.23 -2.96 8.46
CA ASP A 292 -17.09 -3.75 7.61
C ASP A 292 -16.24 -4.76 6.86
N PHE A 293 -16.75 -5.98 6.79
CA PHE A 293 -16.05 -7.12 6.22
C PHE A 293 -16.99 -7.84 5.26
N LEU A 294 -16.43 -8.31 4.15
CA LEU A 294 -17.14 -9.13 3.17
C LEU A 294 -16.48 -10.49 3.07
N ASN A 295 -17.27 -11.55 2.93
CA ASN A 295 -16.76 -12.81 2.38
C ASN A 295 -16.64 -12.72 0.85
N LEU A 296 -16.09 -13.75 0.20
CA LEU A 296 -15.88 -13.73 -1.24
C LEU A 296 -17.17 -13.52 -2.06
N PRO A 297 -18.29 -14.25 -1.83
CA PRO A 297 -19.54 -13.99 -2.55
C PRO A 297 -20.03 -12.53 -2.42
N GLN A 298 -19.96 -11.96 -1.21
CA GLN A 298 -20.36 -10.58 -0.97
C GLN A 298 -19.43 -9.57 -1.66
N TYR A 299 -18.12 -9.83 -1.64
CA TYR A 299 -17.13 -9.03 -2.37
C TYR A 299 -17.40 -9.05 -3.88
N LEU A 300 -17.59 -10.23 -4.48
CA LEU A 300 -17.87 -10.38 -5.90
C LEU A 300 -19.18 -9.70 -6.30
N ALA A 301 -20.25 -9.88 -5.53
CA ALA A 301 -21.52 -9.19 -5.77
C ALA A 301 -21.36 -7.66 -5.73
N SER A 302 -20.56 -7.15 -4.79
CA SER A 302 -20.27 -5.72 -4.67
C SER A 302 -19.45 -5.21 -5.86
N CYS A 303 -18.45 -5.97 -6.31
CA CYS A 303 -17.69 -5.68 -7.52
C CYS A 303 -18.60 -5.65 -8.76
N TYR A 304 -19.46 -6.65 -8.94
CA TYR A 304 -20.40 -6.73 -10.07
C TYR A 304 -21.33 -5.53 -10.14
N LYS A 305 -21.83 -5.05 -8.98
CA LYS A 305 -22.66 -3.84 -8.91
C LYS A 305 -21.89 -2.60 -9.40
N ILE A 306 -20.63 -2.47 -9.01
CA ILE A 306 -19.77 -1.35 -9.43
C ILE A 306 -19.47 -1.45 -10.92
N TYR A 307 -19.15 -2.65 -11.41
CA TYR A 307 -18.89 -2.87 -12.83
C TYR A 307 -20.12 -2.57 -13.68
N GLY A 308 -21.31 -2.99 -13.26
CA GLY A 308 -22.59 -2.66 -13.92
C GLY A 308 -22.93 -1.17 -13.96
N GLY A 309 -22.39 -0.37 -13.03
CA GLY A 309 -22.53 1.09 -13.04
C GLY A 309 -21.39 1.83 -13.74
N SER A 310 -20.36 1.12 -14.21
CA SER A 310 -19.16 1.71 -14.82
C SER A 310 -19.20 1.60 -16.35
N ARG A 311 -18.50 2.50 -17.03
CA ARG A 311 -18.34 2.40 -18.49
C ARG A 311 -17.34 1.29 -18.83
N THR A 312 -17.54 0.64 -19.97
CA THR A 312 -16.68 -0.46 -20.43
C THR A 312 -15.21 -0.06 -20.59
N ASP A 313 -14.92 1.19 -20.97
CA ASP A 313 -13.56 1.73 -21.09
C ASP A 313 -12.85 1.93 -19.74
N GLN A 314 -13.61 1.96 -18.64
CA GLN A 314 -13.07 2.02 -17.27
C GLN A 314 -12.79 0.63 -16.68
N LEU A 315 -13.29 -0.43 -17.32
CA LEU A 315 -13.17 -1.82 -16.87
C LEU A 315 -12.09 -2.55 -17.66
N HIS A 316 -10.89 -1.99 -17.64
CA HIS A 316 -9.73 -2.47 -18.40
C HIS A 316 -8.56 -2.79 -17.47
N ASN A 317 -7.95 -3.95 -17.68
CA ASN A 317 -6.67 -4.32 -17.08
C ASN A 317 -5.88 -5.18 -18.08
N PRO A 318 -4.59 -4.89 -18.36
CA PRO A 318 -3.84 -5.61 -19.39
C PRO A 318 -3.84 -7.14 -19.25
N ARG A 319 -3.78 -7.66 -18.01
CA ARG A 319 -3.84 -9.10 -17.76
C ARG A 319 -5.20 -9.67 -18.10
N VAL A 320 -6.28 -9.01 -17.66
CA VAL A 320 -7.63 -9.49 -17.93
C VAL A 320 -7.94 -9.40 -19.42
N GLU A 321 -7.53 -8.33 -20.11
CA GLU A 321 -7.66 -8.25 -21.57
C GLU A 321 -6.90 -9.38 -22.28
N SER A 322 -5.71 -9.76 -21.81
CA SER A 322 -4.98 -10.90 -22.39
C SER A 322 -5.77 -12.21 -22.27
N TRP A 323 -6.47 -12.44 -21.15
CA TRP A 323 -7.31 -13.62 -20.98
C TRP A 323 -8.59 -13.56 -21.80
N LEU A 324 -9.16 -12.37 -21.99
CA LEU A 324 -10.35 -12.17 -22.81
C LEU A 324 -10.06 -12.41 -24.30
N ALA A 325 -8.86 -12.00 -24.76
CA ALA A 325 -8.40 -12.07 -26.14
C ALA A 325 -7.83 -13.44 -26.53
N ASP A 326 -7.22 -14.17 -25.61
CA ASP A 326 -6.78 -15.54 -25.85
C ASP A 326 -7.95 -16.53 -25.71
N ALA A 327 -8.41 -17.08 -26.84
CA ALA A 327 -9.56 -17.98 -26.88
C ALA A 327 -9.36 -19.20 -25.99
N ALA A 328 -8.16 -19.80 -26.00
CA ALA A 328 -7.84 -20.98 -25.20
C ALA A 328 -7.97 -20.71 -23.70
N THR A 329 -7.34 -19.64 -23.20
CA THR A 329 -7.44 -19.24 -21.79
C THR A 329 -8.87 -18.85 -21.42
N SER A 330 -9.55 -18.08 -22.27
CA SER A 330 -10.92 -17.66 -22.04
C SER A 330 -11.88 -18.85 -21.88
N GLU A 331 -11.85 -19.79 -22.83
CA GLU A 331 -12.73 -20.96 -22.84
C GLU A 331 -12.45 -21.86 -21.64
N MET A 332 -11.17 -22.11 -21.35
CA MET A 332 -10.73 -22.86 -20.18
C MET A 332 -11.31 -22.28 -18.88
N LEU A 333 -11.20 -20.96 -18.65
CA LEU A 333 -11.73 -20.34 -17.43
C LEU A 333 -13.26 -20.45 -17.34
N VAL A 334 -13.98 -20.27 -18.45
CA VAL A 334 -15.45 -20.42 -18.48
C VAL A 334 -15.87 -21.86 -18.18
N GLU A 335 -15.17 -22.84 -18.75
CA GLU A 335 -15.40 -24.27 -18.50
C GLU A 335 -15.15 -24.60 -17.03
N MET A 336 -13.98 -24.23 -16.49
CA MET A 336 -13.63 -24.45 -15.08
C MET A 336 -14.64 -23.82 -14.12
N ALA A 337 -15.08 -22.57 -14.37
CA ALA A 337 -16.11 -21.91 -13.57
C ALA A 337 -17.40 -22.74 -13.49
N ARG A 338 -17.90 -23.20 -14.64
CA ARG A 338 -19.15 -23.98 -14.73
C ARG A 338 -19.00 -25.37 -14.13
N GLU A 339 -17.87 -26.03 -14.36
CA GLU A 339 -17.59 -27.34 -13.78
C GLU A 339 -17.46 -27.29 -12.26
N ASN A 340 -16.68 -26.33 -11.74
CA ASN A 340 -16.49 -26.17 -10.30
C ASN A 340 -17.81 -25.83 -9.61
N ARG A 341 -18.61 -24.95 -10.21
CA ARG A 341 -19.97 -24.67 -9.74
C ARG A 341 -20.83 -25.94 -9.71
N LYS A 342 -20.84 -26.73 -10.80
CA LYS A 342 -21.59 -27.99 -10.87
C LYS A 342 -21.15 -29.01 -9.82
N LYS A 343 -19.84 -29.04 -9.51
CA LYS A 343 -19.24 -29.91 -8.47
C LYS A 343 -19.43 -29.37 -7.04
N GLY A 344 -19.98 -28.15 -6.88
CA GLY A 344 -20.11 -27.49 -5.58
C GLY A 344 -18.78 -26.99 -4.99
N LEU A 345 -17.74 -26.86 -5.81
CA LEU A 345 -16.41 -26.37 -5.43
C LEU A 345 -16.40 -24.84 -5.40
N MET A 346 -17.08 -24.27 -4.42
CA MET A 346 -17.17 -22.81 -4.23
C MET A 346 -16.77 -22.46 -2.80
N PRO A 347 -15.90 -21.45 -2.59
CA PRO A 347 -15.65 -20.93 -1.26
C PRO A 347 -16.93 -20.37 -0.64
N VAL A 348 -17.14 -20.68 0.64
CA VAL A 348 -18.32 -20.26 1.43
C VAL A 348 -17.97 -19.32 2.60
N GLN A 349 -16.69 -19.17 2.94
CA GLN A 349 -16.20 -18.35 4.06
C GLN A 349 -15.01 -17.52 3.64
#